data_AF-A0A3D5JIR1-F1
#
_entry.id   AF-A0A3D5JIR1-F1
#
_cell.length_a   1.000
_cell.length_b   1.000
_cell.length_c   1.000
_cell.angle_alpha   90.00
_cell.angle_beta   90.00
_cell.angle_gamma   90.00
#
_symmetry.space_group_name_H-M   'P 1'
#
loop_
_entity.id
_entity.type
_entity.pdbx_description
1 polymer ?
#
loop_
_entity_poly.entity_id
_entity_poly.type
_entity_poly.pdbx_seq_one_letter_code
_entity_poly.pdbx_strand_id
1 'polypeptide(L)'
;MGVMAEAKRYLRLAVVMMGAVVLSTAALRADAADSSSGSSTGSSGDPVSAAEAWFDSITTMKADFTQVASDGTTATGELHFRRPHRMKIIYDLDEPLILLTTPVWLHVDRPDEKRVTSYPIRETPLSLILKEQVKLRDPDFRTQHNVRNGVTSIVLTKDTGEAA
;
A
#
# COMPACT_ATOMS: atom_id res chain seq x y z
N MET A 1 -15.05 -3.44 29.41
CA MET A 1 -14.67 -2.13 28.81
C MET A 1 -13.33 -2.21 28.04
N GLY A 2 -12.99 -3.37 27.42
CA GLY A 2 -11.67 -3.63 26.81
C GLY A 2 -11.66 -3.94 25.31
N VAL A 3 -12.75 -4.48 24.74
CA VAL A 3 -12.78 -4.99 23.34
C VAL A 3 -12.78 -3.88 22.26
N MET A 4 -13.26 -2.68 22.62
CA MET A 4 -13.25 -1.51 21.72
C MET A 4 -11.86 -0.87 21.56
N ALA A 5 -10.94 -1.11 22.50
CA ALA A 5 -9.57 -0.61 22.43
C ALA A 5 -8.72 -1.44 21.47
N GLU A 6 -8.91 -2.76 21.44
CA GLU A 6 -8.19 -3.68 20.55
C GLU A 6 -8.59 -3.50 19.08
N ALA A 7 -9.88 -3.33 18.78
CA ALA A 7 -10.33 -3.08 17.40
C ALA A 7 -9.73 -1.78 16.82
N LYS A 8 -9.62 -0.72 17.63
CA LYS A 8 -8.94 0.52 17.23
C LYS A 8 -7.43 0.33 17.10
N ARG A 9 -6.81 -0.50 17.94
CA ARG A 9 -5.38 -0.83 17.85
C ARG A 9 -5.05 -1.54 16.53
N TYR A 10 -5.88 -2.48 16.08
CA TYR A 10 -5.69 -3.18 14.80
C TYR A 10 -6.04 -2.32 13.57
N LEU A 11 -7.03 -1.42 13.66
CA LEU A 11 -7.30 -0.45 12.60
C LEU A 11 -6.15 0.56 12.45
N ARG A 12 -5.58 1.02 13.58
CA ARG A 12 -4.36 1.84 13.58
C ARG A 12 -3.17 1.08 13.01
N LEU A 13 -2.99 -0.19 13.36
CA LEU A 13 -1.99 -1.05 12.71
C LEU A 13 -2.21 -1.06 11.20
N ALA A 14 -3.41 -1.42 10.73
CA ALA A 14 -3.75 -1.52 9.31
C ALA A 14 -3.56 -0.19 8.54
N VAL A 15 -3.74 0.96 9.20
CA VAL A 15 -3.53 2.30 8.63
C VAL A 15 -2.05 2.74 8.65
N VAL A 16 -1.19 2.15 9.49
CA VAL A 16 0.26 2.42 9.55
C VAL A 16 1.05 1.69 8.43
N MET A 17 0.40 1.36 7.31
CA MET A 17 1.07 0.94 6.06
C MET A 17 1.82 2.12 5.42
N MET A 18 2.86 2.61 6.09
CA MET A 18 3.82 3.57 5.55
C MET A 18 5.22 3.01 5.82
N GLY A 19 5.83 2.38 4.81
CA GLY A 19 7.22 1.96 4.93
C GLY A 19 7.68 0.94 3.91
N ALA A 20 8.01 1.44 2.71
CA ALA A 20 8.96 0.84 1.77
C ALA A 20 8.65 -0.58 1.25
N VAL A 21 7.98 -0.64 0.10
CA VAL A 21 8.18 -1.74 -0.85
C VAL A 21 9.60 -1.59 -1.42
N VAL A 22 10.54 -2.40 -0.95
CA VAL A 22 11.89 -2.51 -1.52
C VAL A 22 11.91 -3.74 -2.42
N LEU A 23 11.83 -3.55 -3.74
CA LEU A 23 12.23 -4.59 -4.69
C LEU A 23 13.75 -4.52 -4.87
N SER A 24 14.48 -5.43 -4.22
CA SER A 24 15.91 -5.62 -4.45
C SER A 24 16.14 -6.51 -5.66
N THR A 25 16.76 -6.00 -6.72
CA THR A 25 17.37 -6.81 -7.77
C THR A 25 18.84 -7.05 -7.42
N ALA A 26 19.21 -8.33 -7.22
CA ALA A 26 20.57 -8.74 -6.93
C ALA A 26 21.47 -8.48 -8.15
N ALA A 27 22.55 -7.71 -7.94
CA ALA A 27 23.55 -7.41 -8.94
C ALA A 27 24.56 -8.57 -9.07
N LEU A 28 24.66 -9.19 -10.25
CA LEU A 28 25.87 -9.90 -10.64
C LEU A 28 26.87 -8.89 -11.25
N ARG A 29 28.08 -8.85 -10.68
CA ARG A 29 29.22 -8.13 -11.24
C ARG A 29 29.80 -8.89 -12.43
N ALA A 30 30.03 -8.18 -13.54
CA ALA A 30 31.00 -8.54 -14.57
C ALA A 30 31.75 -7.27 -14.98
N ASP A 31 33.05 -7.43 -15.20
CA ASP A 31 34.09 -6.40 -15.30
C ASP A 31 34.25 -5.84 -16.73
N ALA A 32 34.86 -4.65 -16.80
CA ALA A 32 35.58 -4.02 -17.91
C ALA A 32 34.84 -3.40 -19.14
N ALA A 33 35.06 -2.09 -19.25
CA ALA A 33 35.35 -1.27 -20.44
C ALA A 33 34.31 -1.16 -21.57
N ASP A 34 33.66 0.01 -21.66
CA ASP A 34 33.85 0.94 -22.79
C ASP A 34 33.33 2.34 -22.44
N SER A 35 34.11 3.37 -22.75
CA SER A 35 33.73 4.78 -22.62
C SER A 35 33.22 5.25 -23.97
N SER A 36 31.93 5.02 -24.23
CA SER A 36 31.23 5.72 -25.31
C SER A 36 30.16 6.61 -24.69
N SER A 37 30.26 7.90 -25.01
CA SER A 37 29.25 8.91 -24.71
C SER A 37 27.98 8.62 -25.53
N GLY A 38 27.22 7.61 -25.09
CA GLY A 38 25.83 7.45 -25.45
C GLY A 38 25.02 8.37 -24.55
N SER A 39 24.50 9.45 -25.14
CA SER A 39 23.38 10.19 -24.57
C SER A 39 22.37 9.18 -24.04
N SER A 40 22.30 9.04 -22.71
CA SER A 40 21.15 8.44 -22.07
C SER A 40 19.99 9.34 -22.48
N THR A 41 19.25 8.91 -23.50
CA THR A 41 17.84 9.25 -23.64
C THR A 41 17.24 8.81 -22.33
N GLY A 42 17.29 9.71 -21.35
CA GLY A 42 16.64 9.53 -20.09
C GLY A 42 15.20 9.30 -20.47
N SER A 43 14.70 8.10 -20.18
CA SER A 43 13.46 8.08 -19.46
C SER A 43 13.73 8.75 -18.10
N SER A 44 13.95 10.07 -18.14
CA SER A 44 13.75 10.99 -17.02
C SER A 44 12.23 11.17 -16.89
N GLY A 45 11.48 10.07 -17.04
CA GLY A 45 10.08 10.00 -16.79
C GLY A 45 9.91 10.28 -15.32
N ASP A 46 9.03 11.22 -15.02
CA ASP A 46 8.72 11.56 -13.66
C ASP A 46 8.40 10.29 -12.84
N PRO A 47 9.08 10.06 -11.70
CA PRO A 47 8.95 8.81 -10.93
C PRO A 47 7.52 8.58 -10.41
N VAL A 48 6.76 9.65 -10.20
CA VAL A 48 5.36 9.55 -9.76
C VAL A 48 4.50 9.00 -10.89
N SER A 49 4.64 9.51 -12.12
CA SER A 49 3.94 8.99 -13.29
C SER A 49 4.36 7.57 -13.65
N ALA A 50 5.61 7.19 -13.42
CA ALA A 50 6.05 5.79 -13.55
C ALA A 50 5.33 4.88 -12.54
N ALA A 51 5.15 5.33 -11.29
CA ALA A 51 4.40 4.59 -10.29
C ALA A 51 2.90 4.50 -10.61
N GLU A 52 2.28 5.58 -11.07
CA GLU A 52 0.88 5.60 -11.55
C GLU A 52 0.69 4.56 -12.66
N ALA A 53 1.55 4.58 -13.69
CA ALA A 53 1.50 3.62 -14.78
C ALA A 53 1.72 2.16 -14.32
N TRP A 54 2.62 1.96 -13.36
CA TRP A 54 2.85 0.63 -12.77
C TRP A 54 1.59 0.11 -12.07
N PHE A 55 0.97 0.94 -11.21
CA PHE A 55 -0.28 0.54 -10.55
C PHE A 55 -1.38 0.26 -11.58
N ASP A 56 -1.54 1.11 -12.59
CA ASP A 56 -2.52 0.97 -13.69
C ASP A 56 -2.33 -0.31 -14.51
N SER A 57 -1.11 -0.84 -14.60
CA SER A 57 -0.86 -2.15 -15.21
C SER A 57 -1.37 -3.34 -14.37
N ILE A 58 -1.53 -3.17 -13.06
CA ILE A 58 -1.93 -4.24 -12.13
C ILE A 58 -3.45 -4.25 -12.02
N THR A 59 -4.09 -5.19 -12.71
CA THR A 59 -5.54 -5.40 -12.59
C THR A 59 -5.88 -6.39 -11.47
N THR A 60 -5.10 -7.47 -11.36
CA THR A 60 -5.31 -8.55 -10.39
C THR A 60 -3.98 -8.97 -9.79
N MET A 61 -3.94 -9.17 -8.46
CA MET A 61 -2.76 -9.67 -7.77
C MET A 61 -3.19 -10.55 -6.59
N LYS A 62 -2.41 -11.61 -6.35
CA LYS A 62 -2.44 -12.38 -5.11
C LYS A 62 -1.02 -12.37 -4.56
N ALA A 63 -0.87 -12.05 -3.28
CA ALA A 63 0.42 -11.99 -2.61
C ALA A 63 0.27 -12.33 -1.13
N ASP A 64 1.30 -12.93 -0.55
CA ASP A 64 1.43 -13.03 0.90
C ASP A 64 2.01 -11.73 1.45
N PHE A 65 1.57 -11.30 2.62
CA PHE A 65 2.07 -10.09 3.26
C PHE A 65 2.59 -10.36 4.68
N THR A 66 3.49 -9.49 5.12
CA THR A 66 3.96 -9.41 6.48
C THR A 66 3.90 -7.95 6.90
N GLN A 67 3.10 -7.67 7.92
CA GLN A 67 2.92 -6.34 8.46
C GLN A 67 3.63 -6.24 9.79
N VAL A 68 4.42 -5.19 9.95
CA VAL A 68 5.07 -4.85 11.22
C VAL A 68 4.36 -3.64 11.81
N ALA A 69 3.86 -3.80 13.02
CA ALA A 69 3.20 -2.77 13.78
C ALA A 69 4.18 -1.79 14.42
N SER A 70 3.69 -0.63 14.86
CA SER A 70 4.50 0.36 15.60
C SER A 70 5.09 -0.18 16.90
N ASP A 71 4.45 -1.20 17.50
CA ASP A 71 4.92 -1.87 18.72
C ASP A 71 5.86 -3.05 18.43
N GLY A 72 6.20 -3.29 17.16
CA GLY A 72 7.07 -4.38 16.72
C GLY A 72 6.37 -5.73 16.56
N THR A 73 5.07 -5.84 16.89
CA THR A 73 4.31 -7.04 16.59
C THR A 73 4.20 -7.25 15.08
N THR A 74 4.22 -8.52 14.66
CA THR A 74 4.15 -8.88 13.24
C THR A 74 2.88 -9.66 12.97
N ALA A 75 2.17 -9.31 11.91
CA ALA A 75 1.02 -10.05 11.42
C ALA A 75 1.29 -10.51 9.99
N THR A 76 0.92 -11.74 9.67
CA THR A 76 1.05 -12.32 8.32
C THR A 76 -0.32 -12.54 7.71
N GLY A 77 -0.37 -12.80 6.41
CA GLY A 77 -1.62 -13.15 5.76
C GLY A 77 -1.56 -13.12 4.24
N GLU A 78 -2.74 -13.14 3.62
CA GLU A 78 -2.92 -13.19 2.18
C GLU A 78 -3.68 -11.95 1.68
N LEU A 79 -3.15 -11.30 0.66
CA LEU A 79 -3.74 -10.17 -0.05
C LEU A 79 -4.27 -10.63 -1.41
N HIS A 80 -5.57 -10.45 -1.61
CA HIS A 80 -6.25 -10.57 -2.89
C HIS A 80 -6.61 -9.18 -3.37
N PHE A 81 -6.17 -8.83 -4.56
CA PHE A 81 -6.37 -7.52 -5.14
C PHE A 81 -6.99 -7.66 -6.51
N ARG A 82 -8.08 -6.94 -6.75
CA ARG A 82 -8.77 -6.88 -8.04
C ARG A 82 -9.34 -5.49 -8.28
N ARG A 83 -8.71 -4.75 -9.18
CA ARG A 83 -9.23 -3.45 -9.58
C ARG A 83 -10.44 -3.59 -10.51
N PRO A 84 -11.33 -2.57 -10.52
CA PRO A 84 -11.39 -1.47 -9.54
C PRO A 84 -12.11 -1.91 -8.24
N HIS A 85 -11.78 -1.23 -7.13
CA HIS A 85 -12.45 -1.23 -5.82
C HIS A 85 -12.52 -2.55 -5.02
N ARG A 86 -12.01 -3.68 -5.52
CA ARG A 86 -12.08 -4.96 -4.80
C ARG A 86 -10.70 -5.35 -4.27
N MET A 87 -10.66 -5.54 -2.97
CA MET A 87 -9.51 -6.05 -2.24
C MET A 87 -10.03 -6.87 -1.09
N LYS A 88 -9.34 -7.96 -0.80
CA LYS A 88 -9.57 -8.80 0.36
C LYS A 88 -8.23 -9.09 1.02
N ILE A 89 -8.11 -8.79 2.31
CA ILE A 89 -6.94 -9.12 3.12
C ILE A 89 -7.40 -10.14 4.16
N ILE A 90 -6.71 -11.26 4.24
CA ILE A 90 -6.98 -12.34 5.19
C ILE A 90 -5.77 -12.39 6.11
N TYR A 91 -5.95 -12.06 7.38
CA TYR A 91 -4.87 -12.14 8.36
C TYR A 91 -4.79 -13.56 8.92
N ASP A 92 -3.57 -14.06 9.07
CA ASP A 92 -3.24 -15.32 9.73
C ASP A 92 -2.93 -15.04 11.20
N LEU A 93 -4.00 -14.93 11.98
CA LEU A 93 -3.98 -14.67 13.43
C LEU A 93 -4.77 -15.77 14.13
N ASP A 94 -4.52 -15.96 15.43
CA ASP A 94 -5.29 -16.91 16.26
C ASP A 94 -6.81 -16.63 16.17
N GLU A 95 -7.18 -15.35 16.10
CA GLU A 95 -8.53 -14.91 15.79
C GLU A 95 -8.59 -14.42 14.32
N PRO A 96 -9.41 -15.03 13.45
CA PRO A 96 -9.51 -14.67 12.05
C PRO A 96 -9.97 -13.22 11.89
N LEU A 97 -9.21 -12.45 11.10
CA LEU A 97 -9.53 -11.07 10.74
C LEU A 97 -9.52 -10.93 9.22
N ILE A 98 -10.64 -10.48 8.67
CA ILE A 98 -10.81 -10.34 7.22
C ILE A 98 -11.19 -8.90 6.90
N LEU A 99 -10.43 -8.27 6.01
CA LEU A 99 -10.75 -6.95 5.46
C LEU A 99 -11.27 -7.13 4.04
N LEU A 100 -12.42 -6.54 3.72
CA LEU A 100 -12.98 -6.54 2.36
C LEU A 100 -13.34 -5.11 1.94
N THR A 101 -12.98 -4.74 0.72
CA THR A 101 -13.36 -3.44 0.16
C THR A 101 -14.51 -3.55 -0.83
N THR A 102 -15.37 -2.54 -0.79
CA THR A 102 -16.36 -2.19 -1.80
C THR A 102 -16.03 -0.79 -2.34
N PRO A 103 -16.75 -0.28 -3.37
CA PRO A 103 -16.50 1.07 -3.88
C PRO A 103 -16.59 2.19 -2.84
N VAL A 104 -17.33 1.99 -1.75
CA VAL A 104 -17.58 3.02 -0.73
C VAL A 104 -17.07 2.62 0.65
N TRP A 105 -16.98 1.33 0.95
CA TRP A 105 -16.74 0.83 2.30
C TRP A 105 -15.56 -0.13 2.38
N LEU A 106 -14.79 -0.01 3.46
CA LEU A 106 -13.91 -1.03 3.98
C LEU A 106 -14.65 -1.76 5.11
N HIS A 107 -14.93 -3.04 4.92
CA HIS A 107 -15.50 -3.91 5.94
C HIS A 107 -14.37 -4.64 6.67
N VAL A 108 -14.41 -4.60 7.99
CA VAL A 108 -13.56 -5.35 8.91
C VAL A 108 -14.44 -6.41 9.55
N ASP A 109 -14.27 -7.65 9.11
CA ASP A 109 -15.02 -8.81 9.56
C ASP A 109 -14.21 -9.62 10.56
N ARG A 110 -14.86 -9.97 11.68
CA ARG A 110 -14.35 -10.81 12.76
C ARG A 110 -15.35 -11.93 12.98
N PRO A 111 -15.22 -13.05 12.27
CA PRO A 111 -16.24 -14.10 12.29
C PRO A 111 -16.41 -14.72 13.68
N ASP A 112 -15.33 -14.86 14.46
CA ASP A 112 -15.36 -15.41 15.82
C ASP A 112 -16.18 -14.53 16.78
N GLU A 113 -16.06 -13.22 16.64
CA GLU A 113 -16.84 -12.24 17.40
C GLU A 113 -18.24 -11.98 16.79
N LYS A 114 -18.55 -12.55 15.62
CA LYS A 114 -19.75 -12.25 14.81
C LYS A 114 -19.94 -10.75 14.59
N ARG A 115 -18.84 -10.03 14.35
CA ARG A 115 -18.82 -8.57 14.30
C ARG A 115 -18.26 -8.07 12.98
N VAL A 116 -19.05 -7.24 12.31
CA VAL A 116 -18.64 -6.53 11.09
C VAL A 116 -18.63 -5.04 11.38
N THR A 117 -17.48 -4.39 11.17
CA THR A 117 -17.35 -2.93 11.30
C THR A 117 -17.05 -2.34 9.92
N SER A 118 -17.73 -1.26 9.55
CA SER A 118 -17.57 -0.65 8.22
C SER A 118 -17.06 0.76 8.34
N TYR A 119 -16.04 1.09 7.54
CA TYR A 119 -15.42 2.41 7.48
C TYR A 119 -15.50 2.96 6.06
N PRO A 120 -15.72 4.27 5.86
CA PRO A 120 -15.68 4.86 4.52
C PRO A 120 -14.30 4.67 3.89
N ILE A 121 -14.22 4.04 2.72
CA ILE A 121 -12.92 3.74 2.09
C ILE A 121 -12.12 5.01 1.76
N ARG A 122 -12.82 6.12 1.48
CA ARG A 122 -12.25 7.44 1.20
C ARG A 122 -11.39 8.01 2.34
N GLU A 123 -11.58 7.51 3.56
CA GLU A 123 -10.80 7.91 4.75
C GLU A 123 -9.52 7.08 4.90
N THR A 124 -9.32 6.10 4.02
CA THR A 124 -8.15 5.24 4.01
C THR A 124 -7.24 5.56 2.82
N PRO A 125 -5.91 5.39 2.95
CA PRO A 125 -4.98 5.50 1.81
C PRO A 125 -5.28 4.52 0.67
N LEU A 126 -5.97 3.40 0.96
CA LEU A 126 -6.35 2.36 -0.01
C LEU A 126 -7.25 2.90 -1.12
N SER A 127 -8.00 3.97 -0.86
CA SER A 127 -8.85 4.63 -1.86
C SER A 127 -8.07 5.12 -3.08
N LEU A 128 -6.78 5.45 -2.95
CA LEU A 128 -5.96 5.93 -4.06
C LEU A 128 -5.56 4.78 -5.00
N ILE A 129 -5.19 3.64 -4.42
CA ILE A 129 -4.64 2.49 -5.15
C ILE A 129 -5.75 1.65 -5.79
N LEU A 130 -6.96 1.67 -5.20
CA LEU A 130 -8.09 0.86 -5.66
C LEU A 130 -8.96 1.51 -6.74
N LYS A 131 -8.74 2.79 -7.06
CA LYS A 131 -9.43 3.50 -8.16
C LYS A 131 -9.15 2.85 -9.51
N GLU A 132 -9.96 3.15 -10.53
CA GLU A 132 -9.74 2.67 -11.90
C GLU A 132 -8.48 3.27 -12.54
N GLN A 133 -8.17 4.53 -12.21
CA GLN A 133 -6.92 5.19 -12.57
C GLN A 133 -6.25 5.66 -11.29
N VAL A 134 -5.00 5.24 -11.05
CA VAL A 134 -4.24 5.72 -9.91
C VAL A 134 -3.69 7.09 -10.24
N LYS A 135 -4.11 8.08 -9.46
CA LYS A 135 -3.58 9.44 -9.49
C LYS A 135 -2.94 9.73 -8.14
N LEU A 136 -1.61 9.78 -8.14
CA LEU A 136 -0.79 10.16 -7.01
C LEU A 136 -0.60 11.67 -6.95
N ARG A 137 -1.06 12.42 -7.97
CA ARG A 137 -1.19 13.88 -7.95
C ARG A 137 -2.65 14.27 -7.93
N ASP A 138 -3.10 14.79 -6.80
CA ASP A 138 -4.48 15.20 -6.60
C ASP A 138 -4.49 16.45 -5.69
N PRO A 139 -5.39 17.41 -5.88
CA PRO A 139 -5.52 18.55 -4.97
C PRO A 139 -5.73 18.16 -3.49
N ASP A 140 -6.24 16.95 -3.21
CA ASP A 140 -6.41 16.45 -1.84
C ASP A 140 -5.09 16.01 -1.17
N PHE A 141 -4.00 15.80 -1.93
CA PHE A 141 -2.74 15.26 -1.43
C PHE A 141 -1.52 16.04 -1.92
N ARG A 142 -0.63 16.37 -1.00
CA ARG A 142 0.71 16.87 -1.32
C ARG A 142 1.66 15.70 -1.57
N THR A 143 2.18 15.61 -2.77
CA THR A 143 3.05 14.49 -3.21
C THR A 143 4.51 14.92 -3.27
N GLN A 144 5.35 14.23 -2.51
CA GLN A 144 6.80 14.39 -2.56
C GLN A 144 7.41 13.08 -3.06
N HIS A 145 8.50 13.16 -3.82
CA HIS A 145 9.24 11.97 -4.23
C HIS A 145 10.73 12.17 -4.01
N ASN A 146 11.43 11.08 -3.74
CA ASN A 146 12.88 11.05 -3.61
C ASN A 146 13.42 9.76 -4.21
N VAL A 147 14.51 9.84 -4.97
CA VAL A 147 15.19 8.67 -5.53
C VAL A 147 16.55 8.55 -4.85
N ARG A 148 16.78 7.48 -4.11
CA ARG A 148 18.10 7.14 -3.54
C ARG A 148 18.42 5.68 -3.73
N ASN A 149 19.65 5.37 -4.12
CA ASN A 149 20.16 4.00 -4.24
C ASN A 149 19.26 3.09 -5.10
N GLY A 150 18.69 3.61 -6.18
CA GLY A 150 17.76 2.87 -7.05
C GLY A 150 16.36 2.66 -6.48
N VAL A 151 16.07 3.16 -5.29
CA VAL A 151 14.74 3.12 -4.67
C VAL A 151 14.04 4.46 -4.85
N THR A 152 12.85 4.42 -5.45
CA THR A 152 11.94 5.56 -5.54
C THR A 152 11.00 5.55 -4.35
N SER A 153 11.11 6.56 -3.49
CA SER A 153 10.17 6.82 -2.41
C SER A 153 9.17 7.89 -2.84
N ILE A 154 7.88 7.59 -2.71
CA ILE A 154 6.78 8.53 -2.94
C ILE A 154 6.03 8.69 -1.62
N VAL A 155 5.91 9.93 -1.16
CA VAL A 155 5.26 10.29 0.10
C VAL A 155 4.05 11.16 -0.23
N LEU A 156 2.87 10.68 0.14
CA LEU A 156 1.60 11.39 0.03
C LEU A 156 1.26 11.96 1.41
N THR A 157 1.03 13.27 1.50
CA THR A 157 0.59 13.94 2.72
C THR A 157 -0.79 14.54 2.49
N LYS A 158 -1.74 14.25 3.37
CA LYS A 158 -3.06 14.89 3.36
C LYS A 158 -3.15 15.85 4.55
N ASP A 159 -3.49 17.11 4.29
CA ASP A 159 -3.59 18.13 5.35
C ASP A 159 -4.81 17.91 6.24
N THR A 160 -5.87 17.32 5.70
CA THR A 160 -7.13 17.01 6.39
C THR A 160 -7.46 15.53 6.27
N GLY A 161 -6.90 14.76 7.19
CA GLY A 161 -7.29 13.38 7.43
C GLY A 161 -7.19 13.13 8.91
N GLU A 162 -8.32 12.92 9.57
CA GLU A 162 -8.33 12.32 10.89
C GLU A 162 -7.90 10.86 10.71
N ALA A 163 -6.58 10.64 10.65
CA ALA A 163 -5.99 9.32 10.83
C ALA A 163 -6.13 8.97 12.32
N ALA A 164 -7.34 8.62 12.73
CA ALA A 164 -7.67 8.24 14.12
C ALA A 164 -7.57 6.74 14.38
#